data_AF-A0A957U1R5-F1
#
_entry.id   AF-A0A957U1R5-F1
#
_cell.length_a   1.000
_cell.length_b   1.000
_cell.length_c   1.000
_cell.angle_alpha   90.00
_cell.angle_beta   90.00
_cell.angle_gamma   90.00
#
_symmetry.space_group_name_H-M   'P 1'
#
loop_
_entity.id
_entity.type
_entity.pdbx_description
1 polymer ?
#
loop_
_entity_poly.entity_id
_entity_poly.type
_entity_poly.pdbx_seq_one_letter_code
_entity_poly.pdbx_strand_id
1 'polypeptide(L)'
;MDESAILHQLETINVWKRGPQRAPHKPLLLLLALAAVQRRDARLLPFTEVSEKLRGLLAEFGPPRKSYHPEYPFWRLQNDGDFWEIPQRTRLEAARGDRLRSGDVPASILREFHARGGFTAPVYAYLAANPNVVNELTAKILQENFPPSLHEDLLDAVGM
;
A
#
# COMPACT_ATOMS: atom_id res chain seq x y z
N MET A 1 4.35 18.78 -8.05
CA MET A 1 5.54 17.91 -7.92
C MET A 1 6.12 17.78 -9.31
N ASP A 2 7.41 18.06 -9.49
CA ASP A 2 8.09 17.80 -10.75
C ASP A 2 8.52 16.32 -10.85
N GLU A 3 9.01 15.91 -12.02
CA GLU A 3 9.41 14.52 -12.26
C GLU A 3 10.53 14.05 -11.33
N SER A 4 11.53 14.90 -11.07
CA SER A 4 12.65 14.59 -10.18
C SER A 4 12.15 14.29 -8.75
N ALA A 5 11.24 15.11 -8.24
CA ALA A 5 10.62 14.88 -6.95
C ALA A 5 9.78 13.60 -6.92
N ILE A 6 9.06 13.26 -7.99
CA ILE A 6 8.31 12.00 -8.10
C ILE A 6 9.26 10.81 -8.05
N LEU A 7 10.32 10.82 -8.87
CA LEU A 7 11.32 9.76 -8.88
C LEU A 7 11.97 9.57 -7.51
N HIS A 8 12.31 10.67 -6.83
CA HIS A 8 12.82 10.63 -5.47
C HIS A 8 11.82 9.98 -4.49
N GLN A 9 10.51 10.26 -4.60
CA GLN A 9 9.51 9.57 -3.78
C GLN A 9 9.36 8.08 -4.12
N LEU A 10 9.52 7.69 -5.38
CA LEU A 10 9.51 6.28 -5.77
C LEU A 10 10.76 5.56 -5.26
N GLU A 11 11.90 6.26 -5.15
CA GLU A 11 13.10 5.75 -4.50
C GLU A 11 12.91 5.54 -3.00
N THR A 12 12.11 6.35 -2.29
CA THR A 12 11.86 6.11 -0.86
C THR A 12 11.04 4.84 -0.63
N ILE A 13 10.09 4.52 -1.52
CA ILE A 13 9.39 3.23 -1.55
C ILE A 13 10.41 2.09 -1.65
N ASN A 14 11.42 2.29 -2.50
CA ASN A 14 12.47 1.33 -2.79
C ASN A 14 13.51 1.14 -1.67
N VAL A 15 13.72 2.13 -0.79
CA VAL A 15 14.73 2.07 0.29
C VAL A 15 14.18 1.43 1.57
N TRP A 16 12.90 1.02 1.59
CA TRP A 16 12.24 0.52 2.80
C TRP A 16 12.82 -0.82 3.30
N LYS A 17 13.84 -0.74 4.17
CA LYS A 17 14.46 -1.87 4.87
C LYS A 17 14.41 -1.61 6.38
N ARG A 18 13.37 -2.11 7.05
CA ARG A 18 13.31 -2.04 8.53
C ARG A 18 13.58 -3.41 9.16
N GLY A 19 14.87 -3.68 9.39
CA GLY A 19 15.36 -4.77 10.24
C GLY A 19 15.13 -6.21 9.71
N PRO A 20 15.46 -7.23 10.54
CA PRO A 20 15.45 -8.64 10.14
C PRO A 20 14.05 -9.29 10.06
N GLN A 21 13.00 -8.63 10.53
CA GLN A 21 11.60 -9.07 10.35
C GLN A 21 10.87 -8.10 9.41
N ARG A 22 11.06 -8.28 8.10
CA ARG A 22 10.24 -7.57 7.12
C ARG A 22 8.80 -8.06 7.23
N ALA A 23 7.89 -7.22 7.70
CA ALA A 23 6.48 -7.54 7.71
C ALA A 23 5.92 -7.30 6.30
N PRO A 24 5.36 -8.31 5.60
CA PRO A 24 5.00 -8.21 4.17
C PRO A 24 3.83 -7.25 3.88
N HIS A 25 3.17 -6.74 4.93
CA HIS A 25 1.94 -5.94 4.87
C HIS A 25 2.01 -4.71 3.96
N LYS A 26 3.10 -3.91 4.01
CA LYS A 26 3.25 -2.73 3.16
C LYS A 26 3.66 -3.08 1.73
N PRO A 27 4.64 -3.98 1.50
CA PRO A 27 4.93 -4.50 0.16
C PRO A 27 3.70 -5.04 -0.56
N LEU A 28 2.87 -5.87 0.10
CA LEU A 28 1.64 -6.41 -0.50
C LEU A 28 0.61 -5.31 -0.84
N LEU A 29 0.46 -4.30 0.02
CA LEU A 29 -0.40 -3.14 -0.26
C LEU A 29 0.08 -2.36 -1.49
N LEU A 30 1.39 -2.17 -1.63
CA LEU A 30 1.97 -1.48 -2.78
C LEU A 30 1.78 -2.27 -4.07
N LEU A 31 1.96 -3.60 -4.05
CA LEU A 31 1.68 -4.45 -5.20
C LEU A 31 0.22 -4.34 -5.64
N LEU A 32 -0.74 -4.37 -4.71
CA LEU A 32 -2.16 -4.13 -5.01
C LEU A 32 -2.40 -2.76 -5.66
N ALA A 33 -1.72 -1.72 -5.19
CA ALA A 33 -1.86 -0.37 -5.72
C ALA A 33 -1.22 -0.23 -7.12
N LEU A 34 -0.05 -0.82 -7.34
CA LEU A 34 0.59 -0.85 -8.65
C LEU A 34 -0.24 -1.64 -9.66
N ALA A 35 -0.90 -2.72 -9.24
CA ALA A 35 -1.75 -3.53 -10.11
C ALA A 35 -2.98 -2.74 -10.55
N ALA A 36 -3.57 -1.96 -9.63
CA ALA A 36 -4.62 -1.01 -9.96
C ALA A 36 -4.15 0.07 -10.94
N VAL A 37 -2.92 0.56 -10.82
CA VAL A 37 -2.34 1.51 -11.79
C VAL A 37 -2.23 0.86 -13.18
N GLN A 38 -1.69 -0.36 -13.29
CA GLN A 38 -1.56 -1.06 -14.58
C GLN A 38 -2.91 -1.25 -15.27
N ARG A 39 -3.95 -1.60 -14.51
CA ARG A 39 -5.32 -1.76 -15.03
C ARG A 39 -6.04 -0.44 -15.32
N ARG A 40 -5.40 0.71 -15.01
CA ARG A 40 -6.02 2.05 -15.07
C ARG A 40 -7.29 2.16 -14.22
N ASP A 41 -7.30 1.45 -13.09
CA ASP A 41 -8.36 1.52 -12.08
C ASP A 41 -8.33 2.89 -11.36
N ALA A 42 -9.35 3.14 -10.53
CA ALA A 42 -9.42 4.33 -9.71
C ALA A 42 -8.15 4.51 -8.84
N ARG A 43 -7.59 5.73 -8.87
CA ARG A 43 -6.38 6.10 -8.12
C ARG A 43 -6.47 5.84 -6.61
N LEU A 44 -7.63 6.12 -6.02
CA LEU A 44 -7.89 5.99 -4.59
C LEU A 44 -8.74 4.75 -4.34
N LEU A 45 -8.10 3.73 -3.78
CA LEU A 45 -8.69 2.42 -3.53
C LEU A 45 -9.54 2.43 -2.25
N PRO A 46 -10.76 1.88 -2.27
CA PRO A 46 -11.57 1.73 -1.07
C PRO A 46 -10.89 0.83 -0.04
N PHE A 47 -10.87 1.25 1.23
CA PHE A 47 -10.30 0.44 2.31
C PHE A 47 -10.98 -0.93 2.41
N THR A 48 -12.28 -1.03 2.16
CA THR A 48 -13.03 -2.29 2.22
C THR A 48 -12.42 -3.34 1.29
N GLU A 49 -12.22 -2.99 0.02
CA GLU A 49 -11.66 -3.87 -1.00
C GLU A 49 -10.19 -4.20 -0.72
N VAL A 50 -9.39 -3.17 -0.39
CA VAL A 50 -7.98 -3.35 -0.04
C VAL A 50 -7.84 -4.26 1.18
N SER A 51 -8.69 -4.09 2.20
CA SER A 51 -8.61 -4.84 3.44
C SER A 51 -8.90 -6.33 3.25
N GLU A 52 -9.81 -6.67 2.33
CA GLU A 52 -10.14 -8.05 2.00
C GLU A 52 -9.01 -8.72 1.23
N LYS A 53 -8.57 -8.11 0.11
CA LYS A 53 -7.47 -8.62 -0.70
C LYS A 53 -6.18 -8.77 0.11
N LEU A 54 -5.83 -7.75 0.89
CA LEU A 54 -4.62 -7.76 1.70
C LEU A 54 -4.66 -8.83 2.80
N ARG A 55 -5.84 -9.15 3.36
CA ARG A 55 -5.97 -10.27 4.31
C ARG A 55 -5.69 -11.62 3.64
N GLY A 56 -6.21 -11.84 2.43
CA GLY A 56 -5.92 -13.05 1.65
C GLY A 56 -4.43 -13.20 1.38
N LEU A 57 -3.80 -12.15 0.83
CA LEU A 57 -2.37 -12.15 0.53
C LEU A 57 -1.50 -12.37 1.78
N LEU A 58 -1.89 -11.81 2.92
CA LEU A 58 -1.15 -12.01 4.18
C LEU A 58 -1.32 -13.42 4.77
N ALA A 59 -2.46 -14.05 4.53
CA ALA A 59 -2.71 -15.43 4.93
C ALA A 59 -1.90 -16.42 4.09
N GLU A 60 -1.76 -16.13 2.79
CA GLU A 60 -1.11 -17.01 1.82
C GLU A 60 0.41 -16.82 1.75
N PHE A 61 0.87 -15.57 1.68
CA PHE A 61 2.28 -15.23 1.44
C PHE A 61 2.99 -14.67 2.67
N GLY A 62 2.27 -14.52 3.79
CA GLY A 62 2.81 -14.01 5.05
C GLY A 62 3.10 -15.09 6.07
N PRO A 63 3.88 -14.79 7.13
CA PRO A 63 4.02 -15.70 8.26
C PRO A 63 2.64 -15.91 8.92
N PRO A 64 2.33 -17.12 9.42
CA PRO A 64 1.06 -17.38 10.10
C PRO A 64 0.85 -16.44 11.28
N ARG A 65 -0.35 -15.84 11.37
CA ARG A 65 -0.75 -14.95 12.47
C ARG A 65 -2.15 -15.32 12.98
N LYS A 66 -2.41 -15.09 14.27
CA LYS A 66 -3.76 -15.22 14.84
C LYS A 66 -4.76 -14.23 14.24
N SER A 67 -4.27 -13.07 13.81
CA SER A 67 -5.09 -12.00 13.24
C SER A 67 -4.24 -11.12 12.31
N TYR A 68 -4.87 -10.68 11.22
CA TYR A 68 -4.29 -9.76 10.25
C TYR A 68 -4.92 -8.37 10.38
N HIS A 69 -4.07 -7.35 10.31
CA HIS A 69 -4.42 -5.95 10.55
C HIS A 69 -4.12 -5.09 9.32
N PRO A 70 -4.92 -5.20 8.22
CA PRO A 70 -4.71 -4.41 7.01
C PRO A 70 -4.92 -2.90 7.21
N GLU A 71 -5.61 -2.49 8.28
CA GLU A 71 -5.75 -1.08 8.67
C GLU A 71 -4.41 -0.40 8.94
N TYR A 72 -3.42 -1.12 9.49
CA TYR A 72 -2.12 -0.55 9.83
C TYR A 72 -1.27 -0.17 8.60
N PRO A 73 -0.99 -1.07 7.63
CA PRO A 73 -0.28 -0.68 6.42
C PRO A 73 -1.06 0.38 5.64
N PHE A 74 -2.40 0.26 5.54
CA PHE A 74 -3.22 1.24 4.83
C PHE A 74 -3.10 2.64 5.42
N TRP A 75 -3.23 2.77 6.75
CA TRP A 75 -3.14 4.05 7.45
C TRP A 75 -1.73 4.62 7.44
N ARG A 76 -0.73 3.78 7.80
CA ARG A 76 0.65 4.21 8.06
C ARG A 76 1.46 4.44 6.80
N LEU A 77 1.03 4.00 5.62
CA LEU A 77 1.80 4.20 4.38
C LEU A 77 1.97 5.69 4.03
N GLN A 78 1.04 6.54 4.48
CA GLN A 78 1.16 8.01 4.39
C GLN A 78 2.36 8.59 5.14
N ASN A 79 2.94 7.84 6.08
CA ASN A 79 4.10 8.29 6.86
C ASN A 79 5.44 7.89 6.22
N ASP A 80 5.41 7.14 5.12
CA ASP A 80 6.61 6.62 4.46
C ASP A 80 7.14 7.53 3.35
N GLY A 81 6.41 8.59 3.01
CA GLY A 81 6.79 9.58 2.00
C GLY A 81 5.59 10.33 1.45
N ASP A 82 5.84 11.27 0.55
CA ASP A 82 4.82 12.08 -0.14
C ASP A 82 4.32 11.41 -1.43
N PHE A 83 4.18 10.09 -1.40
CA PHE A 83 3.67 9.29 -2.52
C PHE A 83 2.31 8.68 -2.26
N TRP A 84 1.85 8.63 -1.00
CA TRP A 84 0.60 7.98 -0.60
C TRP A 84 -0.29 8.92 0.20
N GLU A 85 -1.57 8.97 -0.13
CA GLU A 85 -2.54 9.83 0.55
C GLU A 85 -3.81 9.08 0.95
N ILE A 86 -4.39 9.51 2.07
CA ILE A 86 -5.79 9.26 2.43
C ILE A 86 -6.46 10.62 2.57
N PRO A 87 -7.21 11.10 1.57
CA PRO A 87 -7.78 12.45 1.62
C PRO A 87 -8.69 12.70 2.82
N GLN A 88 -9.31 11.64 3.36
CA GLN A 88 -10.16 11.73 4.55
C GLN A 88 -9.36 11.75 5.88
N ARG A 89 -8.02 11.84 5.86
CA ARG A 89 -7.16 11.73 7.05
C ARG A 89 -7.64 12.56 8.23
N THR A 90 -7.85 13.86 8.06
CA THR A 90 -8.27 14.76 9.15
C THR A 90 -9.62 14.36 9.73
N ARG A 91 -10.57 13.95 8.88
CA ARG A 91 -11.90 13.47 9.32
C ARG A 91 -11.79 12.16 10.09
N LEU A 92 -10.93 11.25 9.64
CA LEU A 92 -10.69 9.96 10.29
C LEU A 92 -9.98 10.13 11.64
N GLU A 93 -9.01 11.04 11.74
CA GLU A 93 -8.32 11.39 12.98
C GLU A 93 -9.30 12.01 14.00
N ALA A 94 -10.18 12.91 13.54
CA ALA A 94 -11.23 13.48 14.38
C ALA A 94 -12.25 12.43 14.85
N ALA A 95 -12.70 11.54 13.96
CA ALA A 95 -13.63 10.47 14.29
C ALA A 95 -13.05 9.45 15.28
N ARG A 96 -11.76 9.18 15.18
CA ARG A 96 -11.02 8.35 16.15
C ARG A 96 -10.98 9.03 17.53
N GLY A 97 -10.76 10.34 17.56
CA GLY A 97 -10.51 11.10 18.79
C GLY A 97 -9.27 10.61 19.55
N ASP A 98 -9.17 10.95 20.83
CA ASP A 98 -8.09 10.53 21.74
C ASP A 98 -8.26 9.09 22.26
N ARG A 99 -9.28 8.37 21.76
CA ARG A 99 -9.69 7.05 22.27
C ARG A 99 -8.64 5.95 22.07
N LEU A 100 -7.60 6.19 21.27
CA LEU A 100 -6.55 5.21 20.97
C LEU A 100 -5.15 5.82 21.11
N ARG A 101 -4.38 5.28 22.07
CA ARG A 101 -3.01 5.71 22.38
C ARG A 101 -1.99 5.44 21.26
N SER A 102 -2.32 4.59 20.28
CA SER A 102 -1.36 4.09 19.28
C SER A 102 -1.07 5.04 18.11
N GLY A 103 -1.89 6.08 17.88
CA GLY A 103 -1.76 6.92 16.68
C GLY A 103 -2.48 6.36 15.43
N ASP A 104 -2.96 5.12 15.48
CA ASP A 104 -3.64 4.46 14.34
C ASP A 104 -5.14 4.67 14.34
N VAL A 105 -5.75 4.59 13.15
CA VAL A 105 -7.21 4.57 12.98
C VAL A 105 -7.70 3.11 12.91
N PRO A 106 -8.68 2.70 13.73
CA PRO A 106 -9.19 1.34 13.73
C PRO A 106 -9.97 1.02 12.46
N ALA A 107 -9.94 -0.25 12.04
CA ALA A 107 -10.59 -0.72 10.83
C ALA A 107 -12.09 -0.41 10.77
N SER A 108 -12.79 -0.39 11.91
CA SER A 108 -14.21 -0.01 11.98
C SER A 108 -14.45 1.41 11.48
N ILE A 109 -13.65 2.37 11.92
CA ILE A 109 -13.75 3.77 11.50
C ILE A 109 -13.40 3.91 10.02
N LEU A 110 -12.35 3.24 9.54
CA LEU A 110 -12.01 3.26 8.11
C LEU A 110 -13.16 2.75 7.23
N ARG A 111 -13.90 1.73 7.68
CA ARG A 111 -15.08 1.22 6.96
C ARG A 111 -16.27 2.16 7.03
N GLU A 112 -16.61 2.63 8.23
CA GLU A 112 -17.74 3.54 8.47
C GLU A 112 -17.62 4.83 7.65
N PHE A 113 -16.41 5.37 7.53
CA PHE A 113 -16.15 6.60 6.80
C PHE A 113 -15.79 6.36 5.32
N HIS A 114 -15.92 5.13 4.82
CA HIS A 114 -15.58 4.73 3.45
C HIS A 114 -14.20 5.25 3.02
N ALA A 115 -13.20 5.08 3.88
CA ALA A 115 -11.86 5.59 3.67
C ALA A 115 -11.29 5.10 2.34
N ARG A 116 -10.59 5.98 1.63
CA ARG A 116 -9.90 5.66 0.38
C ARG A 116 -8.45 6.08 0.46
N GLY A 117 -7.56 5.24 -0.05
CA GLY A 117 -6.12 5.46 -0.01
C GLY A 117 -5.47 5.07 -1.32
N GLY A 118 -4.42 5.77 -1.70
CA GLY A 118 -3.74 5.50 -2.96
C GLY A 118 -2.55 6.41 -3.18
N PHE A 119 -1.93 6.26 -4.34
CA PHE A 119 -0.87 7.17 -4.76
C PHE A 119 -1.39 8.61 -4.84
N THR A 120 -0.56 9.59 -4.47
CA THR A 120 -0.87 11.02 -4.70
C THR A 120 -1.14 11.27 -6.18
N ALA A 121 -1.96 12.27 -6.49
CA ALA A 121 -2.30 12.62 -7.87
C ALA A 121 -1.08 12.71 -8.83
N PRO A 122 0.02 13.41 -8.50
CA PRO A 122 1.19 13.46 -9.37
C PRO A 122 1.88 12.10 -9.55
N VAL A 123 2.03 11.32 -8.47
CA VAL A 123 2.67 10.00 -8.54
C VAL A 123 1.84 9.03 -9.36
N TYR A 124 0.53 8.98 -9.15
CA TYR A 124 -0.36 8.14 -9.95
C TYR A 124 -0.31 8.50 -11.44
N ALA A 125 -0.37 9.79 -11.77
CA ALA A 125 -0.32 10.24 -13.17
C ALA A 125 1.00 9.82 -13.84
N TYR A 126 2.12 9.94 -13.12
CA TYR A 126 3.42 9.49 -13.60
C TYR A 126 3.47 7.97 -13.83
N LEU A 127 3.04 7.17 -12.84
CA LEU A 127 3.05 5.71 -12.94
C LEU A 127 2.10 5.22 -14.05
N ALA A 128 0.93 5.84 -14.20
CA ALA A 128 -0.04 5.49 -15.25
C ALA A 128 0.47 5.85 -16.67
N ALA A 129 1.35 6.83 -16.78
CA ALA A 129 2.00 7.23 -18.03
C ALA A 129 3.26 6.39 -18.34
N ASN A 130 3.87 5.75 -17.34
CA ASN A 130 5.14 5.03 -17.47
C ASN A 130 5.03 3.57 -16.99
N PRO A 131 4.45 2.65 -17.80
CA PRO A 131 4.29 1.24 -17.42
C PRO A 131 5.60 0.53 -17.07
N ASN A 132 6.72 0.91 -17.70
CA ASN A 132 8.03 0.34 -17.39
C ASN A 132 8.44 0.62 -15.94
N VAL A 133 8.18 1.83 -15.43
CA VAL A 133 8.46 2.19 -14.03
C VAL A 133 7.61 1.34 -13.08
N VAL A 134 6.36 1.06 -13.45
CA VAL A 134 5.49 0.18 -12.65
C VAL A 134 6.05 -1.24 -12.58
N ASN A 135 6.53 -1.77 -13.71
CA ASN A 135 7.16 -3.10 -13.78
C ASN A 135 8.45 -3.16 -12.96
N GLU A 136 9.31 -2.14 -13.06
CA GLU A 136 10.55 -2.03 -12.30
C GLU A 136 10.30 -1.97 -10.79
N LEU A 137 9.34 -1.15 -10.34
CA LEU A 137 8.96 -1.07 -8.94
C LEU A 137 8.37 -2.39 -8.43
N THR A 138 7.51 -3.02 -9.23
CA THR A 138 6.91 -4.32 -8.89
C THR A 138 7.99 -5.39 -8.72
N ALA A 139 8.87 -5.55 -9.71
CA ALA A 139 9.97 -6.50 -9.68
C ALA A 139 10.88 -6.25 -8.47
N LYS A 140 11.19 -4.99 -8.18
CA LYS A 140 12.01 -4.62 -7.03
C LYS A 140 11.34 -4.93 -5.69
N ILE A 141 10.06 -4.61 -5.54
CA ILE A 141 9.29 -4.94 -4.33
C ILE A 141 9.30 -6.45 -4.11
N LEU A 142 9.10 -7.25 -5.15
CA LEU A 142 9.16 -8.70 -5.10
C LEU A 142 10.54 -9.20 -4.67
N GLN A 143 11.59 -8.81 -5.39
CA GLN A 143 12.98 -9.21 -5.12
C GLN A 143 13.45 -8.87 -3.72
N GLU A 144 13.06 -7.71 -3.19
CA GLU A 144 13.53 -7.27 -1.89
C GLU A 144 12.76 -7.88 -0.71
N ASN A 145 11.49 -8.24 -0.90
CA ASN A 145 10.60 -8.56 0.22
C ASN A 145 10.08 -10.00 0.23
N PHE A 146 10.21 -10.74 -0.87
CA PHE A 146 9.65 -12.08 -1.01
C PHE A 146 10.67 -13.04 -1.65
N PRO A 147 10.68 -14.33 -1.25
CA PRO A 147 11.45 -15.36 -1.94
C PRO A 147 11.09 -15.43 -3.43
N PRO A 148 12.07 -15.63 -4.34
CA PRO A 148 11.80 -15.76 -5.78
C PRO A 148 10.73 -16.78 -6.15
N SER A 149 10.61 -17.87 -5.36
CA SER A 149 9.61 -18.92 -5.57
C SER A 149 8.17 -18.46 -5.41
N LEU A 150 7.92 -17.29 -4.79
CA LEU A 150 6.57 -16.74 -4.59
C LEU A 150 6.23 -15.63 -5.58
N HIS A 151 7.14 -15.25 -6.48
CA HIS A 151 6.97 -14.04 -7.30
C HIS A 151 5.82 -14.18 -8.30
N GLU A 152 5.74 -15.31 -9.03
CA GLU A 152 4.66 -15.57 -9.99
C GLU A 152 3.30 -15.67 -9.28
N ASP A 153 3.20 -16.49 -8.22
CA ASP A 153 1.97 -16.62 -7.44
C ASP A 153 1.47 -15.28 -6.86
N LEU A 154 2.39 -14.42 -6.42
CA LEU A 154 2.04 -13.08 -5.92
C LEU A 154 1.53 -12.17 -7.02
N LEU A 155 2.14 -12.18 -8.21
CA LEU A 155 1.69 -11.40 -9.36
C LEU A 155 0.27 -11.81 -9.76
N ASP A 156 0.04 -13.11 -9.90
CA ASP A 156 -1.28 -13.68 -10.19
C ASP A 156 -2.31 -13.26 -9.14
N ALA A 157 -1.97 -13.36 -7.85
CA ALA A 157 -2.86 -13.02 -6.74
C ALA A 157 -3.22 -11.53 -6.67
N VAL A 158 -2.34 -10.62 -7.12
CA VAL A 158 -2.64 -9.18 -7.22
C VAL A 158 -3.26 -8.78 -8.57
N GLY A 159 -3.27 -9.71 -9.54
CA GLY A 159 -3.81 -9.54 -10.88
C GLY A 159 -2.92 -8.72 -11.80
N MET A 160 -1.63 -9.07 -11.84
CA MET A 160 -0.58 -8.54 -12.72
C MET A 160 -0.06 -9.61 -13.68
#